data_AF-A0A4Q4RW72-F1
#
_entry.id   AF-A0A4Q4RW72-F1
#
_cell.length_a   1.000
_cell.length_b   1.000
_cell.length_c   1.000
_cell.angle_alpha   90.00
_cell.angle_beta   90.00
_cell.angle_gamma   90.00
#
_symmetry.space_group_name_H-M   'P 1'
#
loop_
_entity.id
_entity.type
_entity.pdbx_description
1 polymer ?
#
loop_
_entity_poly.entity_id
_entity_poly.type
_entity_poly.pdbx_seq_one_letter_code
_entity_poly.pdbx_strand_id
1 'polypeptide(L)'
;MDEATLLDEAMLAWFPPLGTVELSTRSTFTETDLRNISDLLHRSGKPSWSRIPRIYTTLRLIDELDVIDSFLSCGISDLSLPFSQRTLPGQLKDQSSRVRFLEVQSKVLTKALDLERERGKHRHFSNPDDLPFKKIAELGKGGYGFVDKVLSTVTYREYARKLIPRGRTFRQDRDLLRDFENELQVLKKLSHQHIVRLIGSYTDPRYVGVLMDPVADCNLKVLLNAHPLSSDTRSLVRTFYGCLASAVLYLHENKLRHKDIKPEVGNILKNPESGY
;
A
#
# COMPACT_ATOMS: atom_id res chain seq x y z
N MET A 1 -17.11 -30.67 -14.33
CA MET A 1 -17.45 -29.25 -14.19
C MET A 1 -16.14 -28.50 -14.35
N ASP A 2 -16.01 -27.69 -15.39
CA ASP A 2 -14.75 -27.04 -15.76
C ASP A 2 -14.41 -25.90 -14.75
N GLU A 3 -13.13 -25.63 -14.51
CA GLU A 3 -12.67 -24.59 -13.57
C GLU A 3 -13.18 -23.20 -13.97
N ALA A 4 -13.35 -22.96 -15.27
CA ALA A 4 -13.95 -21.74 -15.80
C ALA A 4 -15.41 -21.56 -15.35
N THR A 5 -16.19 -22.65 -15.29
CA THR A 5 -17.60 -22.62 -14.90
C THR A 5 -17.76 -22.31 -13.41
N LEU A 6 -16.85 -22.83 -12.57
CA LEU A 6 -16.82 -22.57 -11.13
C LEU A 6 -16.46 -21.12 -10.80
N LEU A 7 -15.51 -20.53 -11.54
CA LEU A 7 -15.15 -19.12 -11.39
C LEU A 7 -16.33 -18.21 -11.74
N ASP A 8 -17.01 -18.50 -12.86
CA ASP A 8 -18.16 -17.70 -13.29
C ASP A 8 -19.32 -17.78 -12.30
N GLU A 9 -19.62 -18.95 -11.74
CA GLU A 9 -20.63 -19.11 -10.67
C GLU A 9 -20.29 -18.30 -9.41
N ALA A 10 -19.04 -18.38 -8.95
CA ALA A 10 -18.60 -17.62 -7.77
C ALA A 10 -18.60 -16.10 -7.99
N MET A 11 -18.42 -15.66 -9.24
CA MET A 11 -18.43 -14.25 -9.64
C MET A 11 -19.85 -13.66 -9.74
N LEU A 12 -20.92 -14.47 -9.76
CA LEU A 12 -22.31 -14.00 -9.85
C LEU A 12 -22.71 -13.06 -8.70
N ALA A 13 -22.07 -13.18 -7.53
CA ALA A 13 -22.27 -12.28 -6.40
C ALA A 13 -21.89 -10.81 -6.71
N TRP A 14 -20.98 -10.61 -7.66
CA TRP A 14 -20.55 -9.28 -8.12
C TRP A 14 -21.05 -8.92 -9.51
N PHE A 15 -21.25 -9.92 -10.36
CA PHE A 15 -21.61 -9.77 -11.76
C PHE A 15 -22.85 -10.63 -12.08
N PRO A 16 -24.04 -10.25 -11.58
CA PRO A 16 -25.26 -11.02 -11.83
C PRO A 16 -25.64 -10.98 -13.32
N PRO A 17 -26.37 -11.99 -13.84
CA PRO A 17 -26.76 -12.04 -15.24
C PRO A 17 -27.68 -10.86 -15.61
N LEU A 18 -27.52 -10.36 -16.83
CA LEU A 18 -28.35 -9.30 -17.40
C LEU A 18 -29.85 -9.63 -17.21
N GLY A 19 -30.56 -8.76 -16.48
CA GLY A 19 -32.01 -8.87 -16.23
C GLY A 19 -32.42 -9.32 -14.82
N THR A 20 -31.49 -9.69 -13.94
CA THR A 20 -31.83 -10.12 -12.55
C THR A 20 -31.74 -9.00 -11.52
N VAL A 21 -30.76 -8.11 -11.65
CA VAL A 21 -30.69 -6.80 -11.02
C VAL A 21 -29.85 -5.95 -11.95
N GLU A 22 -30.36 -4.79 -12.34
CA GLU A 22 -29.65 -3.89 -13.24
C GLU A 22 -28.31 -3.50 -12.55
N LEU A 23 -27.16 -3.81 -13.17
CA LEU A 23 -25.80 -3.42 -12.71
C LEU A 23 -25.65 -1.91 -12.50
N SER A 24 -26.67 -1.12 -12.89
CA SER A 24 -26.90 0.27 -12.55
C SER A 24 -27.10 0.52 -11.04
N THR A 25 -27.50 -0.47 -10.24
CA THR A 25 -27.85 -0.28 -8.81
C THR A 25 -26.68 -0.44 -7.84
N ARG A 26 -25.62 -1.18 -8.19
CA ARG A 26 -24.41 -1.26 -7.33
C ARG A 26 -23.60 0.03 -7.52
N SER A 27 -23.65 0.88 -6.50
CA SER A 27 -23.05 2.23 -6.55
C SER A 27 -21.53 2.17 -6.66
N THR A 28 -20.86 1.29 -5.88
CA THR A 28 -19.40 1.14 -5.86
C THR A 28 -18.99 -0.26 -5.36
N PHE A 29 -17.78 -0.70 -5.73
CA PHE A 29 -17.12 -1.88 -5.18
C PHE A 29 -16.31 -1.48 -3.93
N THR A 30 -16.49 -2.20 -2.83
CA THR A 30 -15.73 -1.99 -1.59
C THR A 30 -14.33 -2.62 -1.68
N GLU A 31 -13.42 -2.27 -0.76
CA GLU A 31 -12.13 -2.96 -0.68
C GLU A 31 -12.29 -4.44 -0.37
N THR A 32 -13.29 -4.82 0.43
CA THR A 32 -13.61 -6.21 0.71
C THR A 32 -14.05 -6.93 -0.56
N ASP A 33 -14.87 -6.31 -1.41
CA ASP A 33 -15.25 -6.88 -2.71
C ASP A 33 -14.04 -7.12 -3.59
N LEU A 34 -13.19 -6.11 -3.77
CA LEU A 34 -12.01 -6.18 -4.62
C LEU A 34 -11.00 -7.21 -4.10
N ARG A 35 -10.86 -7.33 -2.78
CA ARG A 35 -10.02 -8.36 -2.15
C ARG A 35 -10.57 -9.76 -2.40
N ASN A 36 -11.87 -9.95 -2.25
CA ASN A 36 -12.51 -11.25 -2.51
C ASN A 36 -12.41 -11.65 -3.99
N ILE A 37 -12.59 -10.69 -4.91
CA ILE A 37 -12.37 -10.89 -6.35
C ILE A 37 -10.91 -11.30 -6.63
N SER A 38 -9.93 -10.59 -6.05
CA SER A 38 -8.51 -10.93 -6.14
C SER A 38 -8.24 -12.35 -5.63
N ASP A 39 -8.71 -12.70 -4.44
CA ASP A 39 -8.49 -14.02 -3.84
C ASP A 39 -9.12 -15.14 -4.67
N LEU A 40 -10.31 -14.91 -5.25
CA LEU A 40 -10.98 -15.86 -6.12
C LEU A 40 -10.19 -16.07 -7.42
N LEU A 41 -9.76 -14.98 -8.09
CA LEU A 41 -8.93 -15.06 -9.29
C LEU A 41 -7.63 -15.83 -9.04
N HIS A 42 -7.00 -15.61 -7.89
CA HIS A 42 -5.77 -16.31 -7.52
C HIS A 42 -6.00 -17.83 -7.39
N ARG A 43 -7.07 -18.23 -6.69
CA ARG A 43 -7.42 -19.64 -6.46
C ARG A 43 -7.87 -20.35 -7.72
N SER A 44 -8.46 -19.63 -8.67
CA SER A 44 -8.90 -20.14 -9.97
C SER A 44 -7.79 -20.13 -11.04
N GLY A 45 -6.52 -20.12 -10.63
CA GLY A 45 -5.39 -20.25 -11.56
C GLY A 45 -5.05 -18.98 -12.36
N LYS A 46 -5.57 -17.80 -11.98
CA LYS A 46 -5.29 -16.52 -12.65
C LYS A 46 -4.49 -15.55 -11.76
N PRO A 47 -3.25 -15.89 -11.35
CA PRO A 47 -2.48 -15.11 -10.40
C PRO A 47 -2.13 -13.71 -10.94
N SER A 48 -1.90 -13.55 -12.24
CA SER A 48 -1.60 -12.23 -12.83
C SER A 48 -2.82 -11.30 -12.76
N TRP A 49 -4.02 -11.82 -12.99
CA TRP A 49 -5.27 -11.06 -12.95
C TRP A 49 -5.64 -10.70 -11.52
N SER A 50 -5.34 -11.60 -10.57
CA SER A 50 -5.53 -11.31 -9.14
C SER A 50 -4.73 -10.11 -8.64
N ARG A 51 -3.71 -9.63 -9.38
CA ARG A 51 -2.90 -8.46 -9.02
C ARG A 51 -3.48 -7.13 -9.51
N ILE A 52 -4.54 -7.16 -10.30
CA ILE A 52 -5.22 -5.98 -10.86
C ILE A 52 -6.75 -6.10 -10.74
N PRO A 53 -7.29 -6.40 -9.54
CA PRO A 53 -8.72 -6.66 -9.36
C PRO A 53 -9.61 -5.50 -9.79
N ARG A 54 -9.15 -4.24 -9.71
CA ARG A 54 -9.95 -3.08 -10.16
C ARG A 54 -10.04 -3.02 -11.68
N ILE A 55 -8.91 -3.18 -12.39
CA ILE A 55 -8.91 -3.26 -13.85
C ILE A 55 -9.73 -4.46 -14.31
N TYR A 56 -9.54 -5.64 -13.71
CA TYR A 56 -10.34 -6.82 -13.99
C TYR A 56 -11.84 -6.54 -13.85
N THR A 57 -12.24 -5.95 -12.73
CA THR A 57 -13.64 -5.59 -12.46
C THR A 57 -14.17 -4.61 -13.51
N THR A 58 -13.39 -3.58 -13.86
CA THR A 58 -13.78 -2.58 -14.88
C THR A 58 -13.97 -3.21 -16.25
N LEU A 59 -13.04 -4.07 -16.68
CA LEU A 59 -13.11 -4.79 -17.95
C LEU A 59 -14.27 -5.80 -17.97
N ARG A 60 -14.51 -6.51 -16.85
CA ARG A 60 -15.64 -7.45 -16.71
C ARG A 60 -16.99 -6.74 -16.77
N LEU A 61 -17.10 -5.52 -16.24
CA LEU A 61 -18.35 -4.72 -16.29
C LEU A 61 -18.73 -4.29 -17.71
N ILE A 62 -17.76 -4.20 -18.62
CA ILE A 62 -17.97 -3.79 -20.01
C ILE A 62 -17.88 -4.95 -21.00
N ASP A 63 -17.68 -6.17 -20.51
CA ASP A 63 -17.50 -7.40 -21.30
C ASP A 63 -16.26 -7.40 -22.23
N GLU A 64 -15.16 -6.80 -21.77
CA GLU A 64 -13.90 -6.67 -22.52
C GLU A 64 -12.74 -7.32 -21.75
N LEU A 65 -12.93 -8.55 -21.24
CA LEU A 65 -11.87 -9.24 -20.49
C LEU A 65 -10.72 -9.74 -21.37
N ASP A 66 -10.93 -9.89 -22.67
CA ASP A 66 -9.94 -10.36 -23.64
C ASP A 66 -8.70 -9.45 -23.72
N VAL A 67 -8.83 -8.16 -23.39
CA VAL A 67 -7.71 -7.20 -23.41
C VAL A 67 -6.86 -7.20 -22.15
N ILE A 68 -7.24 -7.93 -21.08
CA ILE A 68 -6.56 -7.83 -19.77
C ILE A 68 -5.08 -8.24 -19.81
N ASP A 69 -4.75 -9.29 -20.55
CA ASP A 69 -3.36 -9.75 -20.69
C ASP A 69 -2.53 -8.75 -21.49
N SER A 70 -3.15 -8.06 -22.44
CA SER A 70 -2.51 -6.96 -23.17
C SER A 70 -2.25 -5.76 -22.25
N PHE A 71 -3.16 -5.46 -21.31
CA PHE A 71 -2.93 -4.41 -20.30
C PHE A 71 -1.73 -4.76 -19.40
N LEU A 72 -1.70 -6.00 -18.90
CA LEU A 72 -0.60 -6.51 -18.08
C LEU A 72 0.75 -6.43 -18.80
N SER A 73 0.79 -6.80 -20.09
CA SER A 73 2.01 -6.73 -20.91
C SER A 73 2.56 -5.31 -21.08
N CYS A 74 1.69 -4.30 -20.97
CA CYS A 74 2.08 -2.88 -21.03
C CYS A 74 2.43 -2.30 -19.65
N GLY A 75 2.51 -3.13 -18.60
CA GLY A 75 2.83 -2.68 -17.25
C GLY A 75 1.70 -1.90 -16.57
N ILE A 76 0.47 -2.01 -17.08
CA ILE A 76 -0.70 -1.34 -16.48
C ILE A 76 -1.08 -2.06 -15.19
N SER A 77 -1.33 -1.27 -14.14
CA SER A 77 -1.72 -1.77 -12.81
C SER A 77 -2.88 -0.96 -12.26
N ASP A 78 -3.47 -1.40 -11.15
CA ASP A 78 -4.56 -0.66 -10.50
C ASP A 78 -4.16 0.76 -10.07
N LEU A 79 -2.85 1.04 -9.88
CA LEU A 79 -2.34 2.39 -9.66
C LEU A 79 -2.46 3.32 -10.88
N SER A 80 -2.59 2.77 -12.09
CA SER A 80 -2.79 3.53 -13.33
C SER A 80 -4.18 4.17 -13.40
N LEU A 81 -5.13 3.70 -12.60
CA LEU A 81 -6.44 4.34 -12.43
C LEU A 81 -6.30 5.65 -11.65
N PRO A 82 -7.15 6.68 -11.90
CA PRO A 82 -8.12 6.71 -12.98
C PRO A 82 -7.46 7.04 -14.32
N PHE A 83 -7.98 6.44 -15.38
CA PHE A 83 -7.65 6.80 -16.74
C PHE A 83 -8.47 7.99 -17.20
N SER A 84 -7.87 8.77 -18.08
CA SER A 84 -8.50 9.80 -18.92
C SER A 84 -8.54 9.32 -20.37
N GLN A 85 -9.30 10.01 -21.22
CA GLN A 85 -9.34 9.70 -22.66
C GLN A 85 -7.94 9.60 -23.30
N ARG A 86 -6.98 10.39 -22.80
CA ARG A 86 -5.60 10.45 -23.29
C ARG A 86 -4.68 9.36 -22.73
N THR A 87 -4.98 8.85 -21.53
CA THR A 87 -4.11 7.87 -20.83
C THR A 87 -4.64 6.45 -20.95
N LEU A 88 -5.90 6.27 -21.36
CA LEU A 88 -6.49 4.96 -21.57
C LEU A 88 -5.78 4.22 -22.72
N PRO A 89 -5.28 3.00 -22.49
CA PRO A 89 -4.50 2.24 -23.47
C PRO A 89 -5.25 2.00 -24.79
N GLY A 90 -4.54 1.96 -25.91
CA GLY A 90 -5.12 1.78 -27.27
C GLY A 90 -5.62 0.36 -27.57
N GLN A 91 -5.39 -0.60 -26.67
CA GLN A 91 -5.82 -1.98 -26.75
C GLN A 91 -7.35 -2.09 -26.74
N LEU A 92 -8.03 -1.20 -26.01
CA LEU A 92 -9.47 -0.97 -26.15
C LEU A 92 -9.69 -0.15 -27.44
N LYS A 93 -9.94 -0.87 -28.53
CA LYS A 93 -10.04 -0.30 -29.89
C LYS A 93 -11.36 0.44 -30.12
N ASP A 94 -12.46 -0.11 -29.62
CA ASP A 94 -13.80 0.42 -29.88
C ASP A 94 -14.10 1.67 -29.03
N GLN A 95 -14.63 2.71 -29.67
CA GLN A 95 -14.90 3.98 -29.00
C GLN A 95 -16.00 3.85 -27.93
N SER A 96 -16.99 2.97 -28.12
CA SER A 96 -18.05 2.74 -27.14
C SER A 96 -17.51 2.03 -25.88
N SER A 97 -16.65 1.02 -26.05
CA SER A 97 -15.99 0.33 -24.93
C SER A 97 -15.06 1.27 -24.15
N ARG A 98 -14.37 2.19 -24.84
CA ARG A 98 -13.55 3.23 -24.19
C ARG A 98 -14.38 4.18 -23.35
N VAL A 99 -15.50 4.68 -23.87
CA VAL A 99 -16.42 5.57 -23.13
C VAL A 99 -16.96 4.84 -21.90
N ARG A 100 -17.45 3.60 -22.08
CA ARG A 100 -17.96 2.79 -20.97
C ARG A 100 -16.89 2.52 -19.91
N PHE A 101 -15.66 2.19 -20.31
CA PHE A 101 -14.55 2.00 -19.37
C PHE A 101 -14.35 3.25 -18.49
N LEU A 102 -14.32 4.43 -19.11
CA LEU A 102 -14.11 5.69 -18.40
C LEU A 102 -15.26 6.04 -17.45
N GLU A 103 -16.49 5.62 -17.77
CA GLU A 103 -17.66 5.77 -16.91
C GLU A 103 -17.59 4.79 -15.71
N VAL A 104 -17.38 3.49 -15.98
CA VAL A 104 -17.46 2.44 -14.97
C VAL A 104 -16.25 2.38 -14.03
N GLN A 105 -15.09 2.92 -14.43
CA GLN A 105 -13.91 2.93 -13.54
C GLN A 105 -14.21 3.62 -12.21
N SER A 106 -15.11 4.61 -12.19
CA SER A 106 -15.50 5.33 -10.98
C SER A 106 -16.03 4.39 -9.89
N LYS A 107 -16.62 3.25 -10.27
CA LYS A 107 -17.13 2.22 -9.35
C LYS A 107 -16.03 1.49 -8.57
N VAL A 108 -14.79 1.50 -9.06
CA VAL A 108 -13.65 0.81 -8.44
C VAL A 108 -12.62 1.78 -7.86
N LEU A 109 -12.88 3.09 -7.88
CA LEU A 109 -12.00 4.10 -7.27
C LEU A 109 -12.32 4.26 -5.79
N THR A 110 -11.47 3.73 -4.92
CA THR A 110 -11.61 3.90 -3.47
C THR A 110 -10.47 4.75 -2.90
N LYS A 111 -10.61 5.18 -1.64
CA LYS A 111 -9.57 5.93 -0.91
C LYS A 111 -8.25 5.14 -0.77
N ALA A 112 -8.29 3.82 -0.91
CA ALA A 112 -7.13 2.95 -0.83
C ALA A 112 -6.08 3.27 -1.89
N LEU A 113 -6.50 3.56 -3.13
CA LEU A 113 -5.60 3.90 -4.24
C LEU A 113 -4.72 5.10 -3.94
N ASP A 114 -5.22 6.05 -3.17
CA ASP A 114 -4.51 7.29 -2.89
C ASP A 114 -3.48 7.17 -1.76
N LEU A 115 -3.51 6.08 -0.99
CA LEU A 115 -2.67 5.94 0.20
C LEU A 115 -1.19 5.70 -0.15
N GLU A 116 -0.95 5.08 -1.31
CA GLU A 116 0.37 4.68 -1.80
C GLU A 116 0.83 5.48 -3.03
N ARG A 117 0.03 6.44 -3.49
CA ARG A 117 0.45 7.38 -4.53
C ARG A 117 1.58 8.27 -4.01
N GLU A 118 2.50 8.62 -4.90
CA GLU A 118 3.53 9.61 -4.60
C GLU A 118 2.87 10.92 -4.11
N ARG A 119 3.29 11.38 -2.92
CA ARG A 119 2.72 12.57 -2.25
C ARG A 119 1.25 12.42 -1.82
N GLY A 120 0.80 11.19 -1.58
CA GLY A 120 -0.53 10.92 -1.05
C GLY A 120 -0.81 11.69 0.25
N LYS A 121 -1.99 12.30 0.36
CA LYS A 121 -2.45 12.96 1.59
C LYS A 121 -2.73 11.95 2.70
N HIS A 122 -2.81 12.42 3.94
CA HIS A 122 -3.32 11.60 5.03
C HIS A 122 -4.77 11.18 4.75
N ARG A 123 -5.14 9.94 5.06
CA ARG A 123 -6.48 9.39 4.78
C ARG A 123 -7.22 8.95 6.03
N HIS A 124 -8.52 9.18 6.05
CA HIS A 124 -9.39 8.73 7.14
C HIS A 124 -10.30 7.60 6.65
N PHE A 125 -10.20 6.48 7.35
CA PHE A 125 -11.04 5.29 7.15
C PHE A 125 -11.98 5.15 8.33
N SER A 126 -13.28 5.07 8.07
CA SER A 126 -14.28 4.87 9.12
C SER A 126 -14.37 3.40 9.53
N ASN A 127 -14.11 2.49 8.59
CA ASN A 127 -14.06 1.05 8.82
C ASN A 127 -12.62 0.53 8.60
N PRO A 128 -12.02 -0.19 9.57
CA PRO A 128 -10.74 -0.87 9.37
C PRO A 128 -10.71 -1.85 8.19
N ASP A 129 -11.84 -2.42 7.79
CA ASP A 129 -11.89 -3.38 6.67
C ASP A 129 -11.61 -2.73 5.31
N ASP A 130 -11.82 -1.40 5.22
CA ASP A 130 -11.52 -0.57 4.04
C ASP A 130 -10.01 -0.31 3.86
N LEU A 131 -9.17 -0.80 4.77
CA LEU A 131 -7.73 -0.66 4.64
C LEU A 131 -7.17 -1.67 3.63
N PRO A 132 -6.36 -1.24 2.65
CA PRO A 132 -5.84 -2.11 1.61
C PRO A 132 -4.62 -2.92 2.08
N PHE A 133 -4.63 -3.46 3.30
CA PHE A 133 -3.48 -4.15 3.88
C PHE A 133 -3.83 -5.49 4.49
N LYS A 134 -3.05 -6.51 4.13
CA LYS A 134 -3.05 -7.81 4.79
C LYS A 134 -1.84 -7.92 5.71
N LYS A 135 -2.05 -8.17 7.00
CA LYS A 135 -0.95 -8.41 7.95
C LYS A 135 -0.22 -9.70 7.58
N ILE A 136 1.11 -9.62 7.47
CA ILE A 136 2.00 -10.76 7.22
C ILE A 136 2.62 -11.22 8.54
N ALA A 137 3.30 -10.31 9.25
CA ALA A 137 4.05 -10.65 10.47
C ALA A 137 4.13 -9.46 11.42
N GLU A 138 4.40 -9.71 12.70
CA GLU A 138 4.74 -8.66 13.66
C GLU A 138 6.24 -8.40 13.61
N LEU A 139 6.65 -7.13 13.52
CA LEU A 139 8.06 -6.73 13.47
C LEU A 139 8.58 -6.23 14.82
N GLY A 140 7.69 -5.65 15.65
CA GLY A 140 8.06 -5.26 17.00
C GLY A 140 7.00 -4.44 17.70
N LYS A 141 7.18 -4.31 19.02
CA LYS A 141 6.30 -3.53 19.90
C LYS A 141 7.14 -2.59 20.75
N GLY A 142 6.75 -1.31 20.80
CA GLY A 142 7.41 -0.28 21.58
C GLY A 142 6.42 0.52 22.43
N GLY A 143 6.92 1.50 23.19
CA GLY A 143 6.09 2.34 24.06
C GLY A 143 5.04 3.18 23.31
N TYR A 144 5.28 3.49 22.03
CA TYR A 144 4.42 4.32 21.19
C TYR A 144 3.47 3.53 20.27
N GLY A 145 3.41 2.21 20.40
CA GLY A 145 2.60 1.35 19.54
C GLY A 145 3.35 0.10 19.07
N PHE A 146 2.89 -0.50 17.98
CA PHE A 146 3.51 -1.68 17.39
C PHE A 146 3.72 -1.53 15.89
N VAL A 147 4.61 -2.34 15.34
CA VAL A 147 4.97 -2.34 13.93
C VAL A 147 4.71 -3.73 13.37
N ASP A 148 3.97 -3.81 12.27
CA ASP A 148 3.74 -5.04 11.53
C ASP A 148 4.23 -4.94 10.08
N LYS A 149 4.61 -6.08 9.51
CA LYS A 149 4.84 -6.25 8.08
C LYS A 149 3.47 -6.47 7.43
N VAL A 150 3.15 -5.69 6.40
CA VAL A 150 1.89 -5.79 5.67
C VAL A 150 2.10 -5.90 4.18
N LEU A 151 1.24 -6.64 3.49
CA LEU A 151 1.13 -6.65 2.03
C LEU A 151 0.02 -5.68 1.61
N SER A 152 0.34 -4.75 0.71
CA SER A 152 -0.68 -3.93 0.05
C SER A 152 -1.52 -4.77 -0.91
N THR A 153 -2.84 -4.65 -0.83
CA THR A 153 -3.78 -5.23 -1.80
C THR A 153 -3.97 -4.35 -3.05
N VAL A 154 -3.31 -3.20 -3.11
CA VAL A 154 -3.32 -2.29 -4.28
C VAL A 154 -2.04 -2.47 -5.10
N THR A 155 -0.87 -2.38 -4.45
CA THR A 155 0.43 -2.42 -5.13
C THR A 155 1.11 -3.77 -5.08
N TYR A 156 0.59 -4.69 -4.26
CA TYR A 156 1.21 -5.99 -3.99
C TYR A 156 2.66 -5.88 -3.52
N ARG A 157 2.99 -4.77 -2.85
CA ARG A 157 4.28 -4.52 -2.20
C ARG A 157 4.17 -4.69 -0.69
N GLU A 158 5.28 -5.08 -0.09
CA GLU A 158 5.39 -5.21 1.36
C GLU A 158 5.83 -3.89 1.99
N TYR A 159 5.24 -3.54 3.13
CA TYR A 159 5.57 -2.34 3.89
C TYR A 159 5.69 -2.63 5.37
N ALA A 160 6.47 -1.82 6.06
CA ALA A 160 6.44 -1.75 7.51
C ALA A 160 5.36 -0.75 7.92
N ARG A 161 4.39 -1.19 8.71
CA ARG A 161 3.28 -0.35 9.17
C ARG A 161 3.37 -0.16 10.67
N LYS A 162 3.57 1.09 11.09
CA LYS A 162 3.52 1.49 12.49
C LYS A 162 2.10 1.87 12.86
N LEU A 163 1.56 1.22 13.88
CA LEU A 163 0.22 1.46 14.42
C LEU A 163 0.33 2.11 15.80
N ILE A 164 -0.11 3.36 15.87
CA ILE A 164 -0.11 4.19 17.08
C ILE A 164 -1.55 4.22 17.61
N PRO A 165 -1.84 3.71 18.82
CA PRO A 165 -3.18 3.81 19.39
C PRO A 165 -3.61 5.27 19.49
N ARG A 166 -4.83 5.59 19.06
CA ARG A 166 -5.33 6.97 19.15
C ARG A 166 -5.44 7.47 20.61
N GLY A 167 -5.55 6.55 21.57
CA GLY A 167 -5.75 6.89 22.97
C GLY A 167 -6.97 7.79 23.19
N ARG A 168 -7.05 8.48 24.34
CA ARG A 168 -8.04 9.56 24.54
C ARG A 168 -7.62 10.86 23.83
N THR A 169 -6.31 11.12 23.76
CA THR A 169 -5.74 12.36 23.23
C THR A 169 -6.07 12.61 21.76
N PHE A 170 -5.72 11.70 20.82
CA PHE A 170 -6.07 11.87 19.40
C PHE A 170 -7.55 11.63 19.09
N ARG A 171 -8.36 11.21 20.08
CA ARG A 171 -9.81 11.08 19.93
C ARG A 171 -10.54 12.36 20.25
N GLN A 172 -10.06 13.15 21.22
CA GLN A 172 -10.72 14.36 21.70
C GLN A 172 -10.14 15.63 21.09
N ASP A 173 -8.85 15.61 20.72
CA ASP A 173 -8.15 16.79 20.23
C ASP A 173 -7.92 16.69 18.70
N ARG A 174 -8.77 17.40 17.96
CA ARG A 174 -8.68 17.49 16.49
C ARG A 174 -7.49 18.31 16.03
N ASP A 175 -7.06 19.30 16.81
CA ASP A 175 -5.95 20.17 16.45
C ASP A 175 -4.62 19.42 16.57
N LEU A 176 -4.44 18.61 17.62
CA LEU A 176 -3.27 17.72 17.74
C LEU A 176 -3.17 16.71 16.60
N LEU A 177 -4.29 16.15 16.14
CA LEU A 177 -4.29 15.25 14.99
C LEU A 177 -3.90 16.00 13.71
N ARG A 178 -4.40 17.22 13.50
CA ARG A 178 -4.05 18.06 12.35
C ARG A 178 -2.56 18.43 12.36
N ASP A 179 -2.01 18.77 13.51
CA ASP A 179 -0.59 19.11 13.63
C ASP A 179 0.29 17.89 13.34
N PHE A 180 -0.10 16.71 13.83
CA PHE A 180 0.55 15.45 13.49
C PHE A 180 0.47 15.12 12.00
N GLU A 181 -0.68 15.34 11.36
CA GLU A 181 -0.84 15.16 9.91
C GLU A 181 0.06 16.11 9.11
N ASN A 182 0.16 17.36 9.54
CA ASN A 182 1.06 18.35 8.93
C ASN A 182 2.52 17.91 9.04
N GLU A 183 2.93 17.40 10.20
CA GLU A 183 4.27 16.86 10.41
C GLU A 183 4.55 15.69 9.46
N LEU A 184 3.62 14.74 9.33
CA LEU A 184 3.75 13.62 8.38
C LEU A 184 3.87 14.10 6.93
N GLN A 185 3.20 15.18 6.53
CA GLN A 185 3.34 15.74 5.18
C GLN A 185 4.72 16.33 4.93
N VAL A 186 5.39 16.87 5.95
CA VAL A 186 6.78 17.31 5.85
C VAL A 186 7.70 16.09 5.72
N LEU A 187 7.50 15.07 6.56
CA LEU A 187 8.30 13.85 6.55
C LEU A 187 8.19 13.07 5.22
N LYS A 188 7.02 13.08 4.57
CA LYS A 188 6.80 12.48 3.24
C LYS A 188 7.68 13.06 2.13
N LYS A 189 8.20 14.27 2.30
CA LYS A 189 9.05 14.92 1.30
C LYS A 189 10.52 14.49 1.40
N LEU A 190 10.89 13.82 2.50
CA LEU A 190 12.24 13.33 2.69
C LEU A 190 12.50 12.15 1.78
N SER A 191 13.56 12.26 0.98
CA SER A 191 14.00 11.23 0.06
C SER A 191 15.51 11.16 0.12
N HIS A 192 16.03 10.14 0.79
CA HIS A 192 17.44 9.93 1.00
C HIS A 192 17.72 8.44 1.21
N GLN A 193 18.79 7.90 0.63
CA GLN A 193 19.11 6.46 0.64
C GLN A 193 19.27 5.86 2.04
N HIS A 194 19.62 6.67 3.04
CA HIS A 194 19.81 6.24 4.44
C HIS A 194 18.68 6.68 5.37
N ILE A 195 17.54 7.12 4.82
CA ILE A 195 16.34 7.48 5.59
C ILE A 195 15.17 6.63 5.08
N VAL A 196 14.47 5.98 5.99
CA VAL A 196 13.25 5.24 5.66
C VAL A 196 12.24 6.18 5.03
N ARG A 197 11.68 5.76 3.89
CA ARG A 197 10.72 6.54 3.14
C ARG A 197 9.32 6.34 3.72
N LEU A 198 8.67 7.46 4.02
CA LEU A 198 7.27 7.49 4.41
C LEU A 198 6.39 7.39 3.15
N ILE A 199 5.74 6.25 2.97
CA ILE A 199 4.88 5.97 1.80
C ILE A 199 3.52 6.65 1.98
N GLY A 200 2.90 6.44 3.14
CA GLY A 200 1.50 6.74 3.35
C GLY A 200 1.18 6.87 4.82
N SER A 201 0.02 7.45 5.11
CA SER A 201 -0.44 7.62 6.48
C SER A 201 -1.95 7.65 6.51
N TYR A 202 -2.55 7.05 7.52
CA TYR A 202 -3.99 7.02 7.68
C TYR A 202 -4.41 7.04 9.15
N THR A 203 -5.70 7.29 9.37
CA THR A 203 -6.35 7.13 10.67
C THR A 203 -7.59 6.26 10.51
N ASP A 204 -7.79 5.34 11.44
CA ASP A 204 -9.01 4.56 11.62
C ASP A 204 -9.63 4.82 13.02
N PRO A 205 -10.74 4.17 13.42
CA PRO A 205 -11.32 4.37 14.76
C PRO A 205 -10.41 4.00 15.95
N ARG A 206 -9.39 3.17 15.72
CA ARG A 206 -8.50 2.58 16.73
C ARG A 206 -7.08 3.16 16.67
N TYR A 207 -6.54 3.36 15.48
CA TYR A 207 -5.12 3.66 15.26
C TYR A 207 -4.89 4.82 14.31
N VAL A 208 -3.72 5.44 14.47
CA VAL A 208 -3.02 6.16 13.42
C VAL A 208 -1.99 5.21 12.81
N GLY A 209 -2.08 4.98 11.51
CA GLY A 209 -1.21 4.11 10.73
C GLY A 209 -0.22 4.89 9.89
N VAL A 210 1.04 4.46 9.90
CA VAL A 210 2.15 5.06 9.14
C VAL A 210 2.83 3.95 8.34
N LEU A 211 2.88 4.09 7.02
CA LEU A 211 3.45 3.10 6.09
C LEU A 211 4.85 3.51 5.67
N MET A 212 5.79 2.59 5.77
CA MET A 212 7.21 2.83 5.60
C MET A 212 7.84 1.79 4.69
N ASP A 213 8.83 2.24 3.93
CA ASP A 213 9.62 1.43 3.00
C ASP A 213 11.10 1.81 3.13
N PRO A 214 12.04 0.85 3.14
CA PRO A 214 11.84 -0.61 3.06
C PRO A 214 11.40 -1.24 4.39
N VAL A 215 10.96 -2.50 4.35
CA VAL A 215 10.81 -3.35 5.54
C VAL A 215 12.20 -3.74 6.04
N ALA A 216 12.46 -3.48 7.32
CA ALA A 216 13.73 -3.83 7.92
C ALA A 216 13.75 -5.26 8.45
N ASP A 217 14.88 -5.94 8.30
CA ASP A 217 15.10 -7.27 8.88
C ASP A 217 15.26 -7.19 10.40
N CYS A 218 16.07 -6.24 10.86
CA CYS A 218 16.34 -6.03 12.27
C CYS A 218 16.77 -4.59 12.54
N ASN A 219 16.76 -4.22 13.82
CA ASN A 219 17.34 -2.97 14.29
C ASN A 219 18.80 -3.16 14.73
N LEU A 220 19.52 -2.06 14.90
CA LEU A 220 20.93 -2.09 15.32
C LEU A 220 21.13 -2.76 16.68
N LYS A 221 20.21 -2.60 17.64
CA LYS A 221 20.30 -3.27 18.94
C LYS A 221 20.31 -4.80 18.81
N VAL A 222 19.43 -5.36 18.00
CA VAL A 222 19.40 -6.81 17.73
C VAL A 222 20.70 -7.24 17.06
N LEU A 223 21.21 -6.45 16.11
CA LEU A 223 22.47 -6.74 15.43
C LEU A 223 23.68 -6.74 16.40
N LEU A 224 23.75 -5.77 17.30
CA LEU A 224 24.85 -5.64 18.26
C LEU A 224 24.80 -6.68 19.39
N ASN A 225 23.61 -7.16 19.74
CA ASN A 225 23.42 -8.20 20.75
C ASN A 225 23.75 -9.62 20.25
N ALA A 226 23.99 -9.80 18.95
CA ALA A 226 24.41 -11.08 18.39
C ALA A 226 25.87 -11.36 18.74
N HIS A 227 26.11 -12.11 19.82
CA HIS A 227 27.45 -12.48 20.27
C HIS A 227 27.80 -13.95 20.00
N PRO A 228 29.03 -14.25 19.53
CA PRO A 228 30.05 -13.30 19.10
C PRO A 228 29.69 -12.61 17.78
N LEU A 229 30.11 -11.34 17.60
CA LEU A 229 29.88 -10.62 16.35
C LEU A 229 30.74 -11.22 15.23
N SER A 230 30.11 -11.69 14.16
CA SER A 230 30.80 -12.14 12.95
C SER A 230 31.66 -11.00 12.36
N SER A 231 32.64 -11.36 11.52
CA SER A 231 33.46 -10.38 10.80
C SER A 231 32.58 -9.46 9.94
N ASP A 232 31.57 -10.03 9.27
CA ASP A 232 30.64 -9.31 8.42
C ASP A 232 29.81 -8.30 9.20
N THR A 233 29.30 -8.69 10.37
CA THR A 233 28.56 -7.78 11.25
C THR A 233 29.43 -6.62 11.72
N ARG A 234 30.70 -6.89 12.04
CA ARG A 234 31.65 -5.82 12.42
C ARG A 234 31.93 -4.85 11.27
N SER A 235 32.04 -5.35 10.04
CA SER A 235 32.20 -4.50 8.85
C SER A 235 30.97 -3.62 8.63
N LEU A 236 29.77 -4.20 8.71
CA LEU A 236 28.50 -3.50 8.56
C LEU A 236 28.30 -2.41 9.63
N VAL A 237 28.70 -2.66 10.88
CA VAL A 237 28.63 -1.66 11.95
C VAL A 237 29.57 -0.48 11.69
N ARG A 238 30.69 -0.67 10.97
CA ARG A 238 31.58 0.45 10.59
C ARG A 238 30.96 1.31 9.51
N THR A 239 30.39 0.71 8.46
CA THR A 239 29.72 1.45 7.37
C THR A 239 28.48 2.19 7.88
N PHE A 240 27.83 1.65 8.91
CA PHE A 240 26.66 2.26 9.55
C PHE A 240 26.86 3.72 9.98
N TYR A 241 28.02 4.09 10.54
CA TYR A 241 28.28 5.48 10.95
C TYR A 241 28.28 6.45 9.76
N GLY A 242 28.76 6.01 8.59
CA GLY A 242 28.70 6.80 7.35
C GLY A 242 27.26 7.02 6.90
N CYS A 243 26.44 5.96 6.91
CA CYS A 243 25.01 6.04 6.60
C CYS A 243 24.27 7.01 7.52
N LEU A 244 24.53 6.91 8.84
CA LEU A 244 23.92 7.78 9.84
C LEU A 244 24.34 9.25 9.66
N ALA A 245 25.63 9.51 9.49
CA ALA A 245 26.14 10.87 9.28
C ALA A 245 25.52 11.50 8.03
N SER A 246 25.44 10.75 6.93
CA SER A 246 24.81 11.18 5.69
C SER A 246 23.31 11.46 5.85
N ALA A 247 22.56 10.59 6.56
CA ALA A 247 21.15 10.84 6.88
C ALA A 247 20.94 12.10 7.72
N VAL A 248 21.76 12.32 8.75
CA VAL A 248 21.68 13.50 9.62
C VAL A 248 22.03 14.78 8.87
N LEU A 249 23.06 14.74 8.01
CA LEU A 249 23.42 15.86 7.15
C LEU A 249 22.23 16.28 6.29
N TYR A 250 21.60 15.32 5.59
CA TYR A 250 20.43 15.57 4.77
C TYR A 250 19.26 16.20 5.57
N LEU A 251 18.98 15.70 6.78
CA LEU A 251 17.94 16.27 7.64
C LEU A 251 18.24 17.73 7.98
N HIS A 252 19.50 18.04 8.33
CA HIS A 252 19.93 19.38 8.67
C HIS A 252 19.86 20.35 7.49
N GLU A 253 20.23 19.90 6.28
CA GLU A 253 20.07 20.68 5.04
C GLU A 253 18.60 21.03 4.77
N ASN A 254 17.68 20.13 5.13
CA ASN A 254 16.23 20.35 5.09
C ASN A 254 15.68 21.09 6.32
N LYS A 255 16.54 21.63 7.19
CA LYS A 255 16.20 22.36 8.43
C LYS A 255 15.39 21.54 9.44
N LEU A 256 15.51 20.21 9.40
CA LEU A 256 14.85 19.29 10.32
C LEU A 256 15.83 18.76 11.34
N ARG A 257 15.37 18.63 12.58
CA ARG A 257 16.12 17.99 13.67
C ARG A 257 15.45 16.67 13.99
N HIS A 258 16.21 15.57 13.99
CA HIS A 258 15.66 14.24 14.30
C HIS A 258 15.18 14.13 15.76
N LYS A 259 15.89 14.75 16.71
CA LYS A 259 15.59 14.83 18.16
C LYS A 259 15.58 13.50 18.95
N ASP A 260 15.52 12.34 18.30
CA ASP A 260 15.55 11.03 18.99
C ASP A 260 16.42 9.95 18.29
N ILE A 261 17.68 10.28 18.00
CA ILE A 261 18.65 9.31 17.44
C ILE A 261 19.20 8.45 18.58
N LYS A 262 18.75 7.20 18.70
CA LYS A 262 19.20 6.24 19.72
C LYS A 262 19.26 4.81 19.14
N PRO A 263 20.23 3.96 19.55
CA PRO A 263 20.31 2.57 19.08
C PRO A 263 19.17 1.67 19.58
N GLU A 264 18.59 2.03 20.73
CA GLU A 264 17.61 1.23 21.48
C GLU A 264 16.19 1.34 20.94
N VAL A 265 15.89 2.46 20.28
CA VAL A 265 14.63 2.73 19.57
C VAL A 265 14.91 2.33 18.13
N GLY A 266 14.06 1.52 17.50
CA GLY A 266 14.26 0.94 16.16
C GLY A 266 14.33 1.94 14.98
N ASN A 267 15.02 3.06 15.15
CA ASN A 267 15.24 4.15 14.21
C ASN A 267 16.45 3.87 13.30
N ILE A 268 17.20 2.81 13.59
CA ILE A 268 18.33 2.33 12.79
C ILE A 268 18.04 0.89 12.37
N LEU A 269 17.95 0.69 11.06
CA LEU A 269 17.39 -0.50 10.45
C LEU A 269 18.35 -1.08 9.41
N LYS A 270 18.44 -2.41 9.34
CA LYS A 270 19.19 -3.14 8.30
C LYS A 270 18.25 -3.59 7.18
N ASN A 271 18.64 -3.36 5.93
CA ASN A 271 18.02 -3.92 4.73
C ASN A 271 19.10 -4.66 3.90
N PRO A 272 18.90 -5.93 3.51
CA PRO A 272 19.89 -6.72 2.78
C PRO A 272 20.03 -6.33 1.31
N GLU A 273 19.07 -5.60 0.71
CA GLU A 273 19.15 -5.18 -0.70
C GLU A 273 20.03 -3.94 -0.94
N SER A 274 20.59 -3.35 0.11
CA SER A 274 21.59 -2.30 -0.01
C SER A 274 22.95 -2.93 -0.30
N GLY A 275 23.15 -3.33 -1.56
CA GLY A 275 24.44 -3.82 -2.04
C GLY A 275 25.48 -2.71 -2.07
N TYR A 276 26.08 -2.43 -0.91
CA TYR A 276 27.38 -1.77 -0.73
C TYR A 276 28.07 -2.36 0.50
#